data_AF-A0A961FVV1-F1
#
_entry.id   AF-A0A961FVV1-F1
#
_cell.length_a   1.000
_cell.length_b   1.000
_cell.length_c   1.000
_cell.angle_alpha   90.00
_cell.angle_beta   90.00
_cell.angle_gamma   90.00
#
_symmetry.space_group_name_H-M   'P 1'
#
loop_
_entity.id
_entity.type
_entity.pdbx_description
1 polymer ?
#
loop_
_entity_poly.entity_id
_entity_poly.type
_entity_poly.pdbx_seq_one_letter_code
_entity_poly.pdbx_strand_id
1 'polypeptide(L)'
;MNANGNESRPPKFIRLRRLLSKGAGWLFPRGESHALSRTIALRGLGAVYLTAILSWWAQVDELVCRDGLVPMAPWLDQVGEVLREREIGRWAALPTLFWFADSDTAIHAMCAIGTVLAVAVVAGLAPGPCLAGLWLIYLSLAGTGDVFMHFQWDILLLEAGFLAIFLAPWKVRRLPWRGPQPMLGWGEKFALWLQWIVVAKLMFQSGWVKLAWATPRQPEWWPDFSAMTYHYLTQPIPSWTSWWMHRLPEWWHKAEIWPMYGVELVLPFFVFLGARWRLVAALGFAGLMLSILATGNFAYFNWLTIVLSIPLVADRYWSAPARLWRRIRKKPAGSGPDPTGLS
;
A
#
# COMPACT_ATOMS: atom_id res chain seq x y z
N MET A 1 27.55 0.90 63.10
CA MET A 1 26.12 1.27 63.11
C MET A 1 25.76 1.89 61.76
N ASN A 2 25.00 1.12 60.97
CA ASN A 2 24.10 1.42 59.85
C ASN A 2 24.41 2.61 58.91
N ALA A 3 24.90 2.29 57.72
CA ALA A 3 24.65 3.06 56.50
C ALA A 3 23.42 2.46 55.80
N ASN A 4 22.27 3.14 55.90
CA ASN A 4 21.03 2.76 55.23
C ASN A 4 21.18 2.90 53.71
N GLY A 5 21.16 1.76 53.01
CA GLY A 5 21.02 1.68 51.56
C GLY A 5 19.62 2.11 51.13
N ASN A 6 19.50 3.30 50.55
CA ASN A 6 18.31 3.72 49.83
C ASN A 6 18.50 3.40 48.33
N GLU A 7 18.26 2.14 47.96
CA GLU A 7 18.14 1.74 46.56
C GLU A 7 16.90 2.40 45.95
N SER A 8 17.13 3.52 45.27
CA SER A 8 16.10 4.20 44.48
C SER A 8 15.60 3.28 43.36
N ARG A 9 14.42 2.67 43.57
CA ARG A 9 13.73 1.88 42.54
C ARG A 9 13.56 2.75 41.29
N PRO A 10 13.95 2.28 40.09
CA PRO A 10 13.80 3.06 38.88
C PRO A 10 12.31 3.38 38.64
N PRO A 11 11.97 4.62 38.22
CA PRO A 11 10.58 5.02 38.05
C PRO A 11 9.84 4.06 37.13
N LYS A 12 8.59 3.69 37.50
CA LYS A 12 7.75 2.67 36.83
C LYS A 12 7.74 2.82 35.29
N PHE A 13 7.84 4.05 34.79
CA PHE A 13 7.92 4.41 33.38
C PHE A 13 9.13 3.80 32.64
N ILE A 14 10.32 3.77 33.26
CA ILE A 14 11.54 3.19 32.66
C ILE A 14 11.41 1.66 32.57
N ARG A 15 10.77 1.04 33.56
CA ARG A 15 10.54 -0.40 33.59
C ARG A 15 9.54 -0.83 32.52
N LEU A 16 8.45 -0.07 32.34
CA LEU A 16 7.46 -0.28 31.26
C LEU A 16 8.10 -0.11 29.88
N ARG A 17 8.94 0.92 29.69
CA ARG A 17 9.66 1.15 28.43
C ARG A 17 10.69 0.05 28.12
N ARG A 18 11.32 -0.55 29.14
CA ARG A 18 12.21 -1.72 29.02
C ARG A 18 11.46 -3.02 28.73
N LEU A 19 10.28 -3.20 29.30
CA LEU A 19 9.42 -4.35 29.04
C LEU A 19 8.86 -4.31 27.62
N LEU A 20 8.36 -3.15 27.19
CA LEU A 20 7.92 -2.92 25.81
C LEU A 20 9.07 -3.09 24.80
N SER A 21 10.30 -2.64 25.11
CA SER A 21 11.45 -2.81 24.21
C SER A 21 12.04 -4.22 24.17
N LYS A 22 11.78 -5.04 25.19
CA LYS A 22 12.12 -6.48 25.19
C LYS A 22 11.06 -7.31 24.46
N GLY A 23 9.77 -7.02 24.64
CA GLY A 23 8.67 -7.68 23.91
C GLY A 23 8.58 -7.28 22.43
N ALA A 24 8.91 -6.03 22.09
CA ALA A 24 8.87 -5.52 20.72
C ALA A 24 10.06 -5.94 19.85
N GLY A 25 11.00 -6.74 20.37
CA GLY A 25 12.11 -7.27 19.58
C GLY A 25 11.66 -8.18 18.44
N TRP A 26 10.46 -8.77 18.55
CA TRP A 26 9.80 -9.53 17.48
C TRP A 26 9.14 -8.60 16.43
N LEU A 27 8.56 -7.48 16.86
CA LEU A 27 7.92 -6.48 15.99
C LEU A 27 8.93 -5.71 15.14
N PHE A 28 10.12 -5.43 15.70
CA PHE A 28 11.20 -4.71 15.03
C PHE A 28 12.52 -5.48 15.17
N PRO A 29 12.90 -6.27 14.15
CA PRO A 29 14.20 -6.95 14.15
C PRO A 29 15.32 -5.92 14.34
N ARG A 30 16.09 -6.07 15.42
CA ARG A 30 17.14 -5.12 15.78
C ARG A 30 18.18 -5.03 14.65
N GLY A 31 18.54 -3.81 14.27
CA GLY A 31 19.60 -3.54 13.27
C GLY A 31 19.14 -3.52 11.81
N GLU A 32 17.84 -3.64 11.52
CA GLU A 32 17.32 -3.50 10.15
C GLU A 32 16.88 -2.05 9.86
N SER A 33 17.35 -1.52 8.73
CA SER A 33 16.94 -0.22 8.22
C SER A 33 15.93 -0.40 7.09
N HIS A 34 14.90 0.46 7.06
CA HIS A 34 13.85 0.53 6.03
C HIS A 34 13.70 1.97 5.48
N ALA A 35 14.73 2.79 5.61
CA ALA A 35 14.69 4.19 5.24
C ALA A 35 14.52 4.38 3.73
N LEU A 36 15.17 3.55 2.91
CA LEU A 36 15.04 3.60 1.47
C LEU A 36 13.68 3.06 1.02
N SER A 37 13.27 1.90 1.56
CA SER A 37 11.96 1.30 1.26
C SER A 37 10.82 2.26 1.59
N ARG A 38 10.91 2.95 2.73
CA ARG A 38 9.98 4.01 3.11
C ARG A 38 9.94 5.11 2.06
N THR A 39 11.09 5.63 1.64
CA THR A 39 11.15 6.72 0.64
C THR A 39 10.53 6.30 -0.69
N ILE A 40 10.83 5.09 -1.15
CA ILE A 40 10.23 4.56 -2.39
C ILE A 40 8.71 4.42 -2.22
N ALA A 41 8.26 3.83 -1.11
CA ALA A 41 6.85 3.59 -0.85
C ALA A 41 6.04 4.88 -0.74
N LEU A 42 6.54 5.91 -0.04
CA LEU A 42 5.85 7.20 0.06
C LEU A 42 5.70 7.88 -1.30
N ARG A 43 6.76 7.88 -2.13
CA ARG A 43 6.70 8.44 -3.48
C ARG A 43 5.78 7.63 -4.39
N GLY A 44 5.84 6.30 -4.30
CA GLY A 44 4.94 5.39 -5.02
C GLY A 44 3.48 5.61 -4.64
N LEU A 45 3.21 5.83 -3.34
CA LEU A 45 1.87 6.15 -2.87
C LEU A 45 1.38 7.50 -3.43
N GLY A 46 2.26 8.50 -3.51
CA GLY A 46 1.98 9.74 -4.22
C GLY A 46 1.61 9.52 -5.69
N ALA A 47 2.29 8.61 -6.39
CA ALA A 47 1.97 8.27 -7.78
C ALA A 47 0.62 7.52 -7.91
N VAL A 48 0.29 6.67 -6.93
CA VAL A 48 -1.02 6.02 -6.84
C VAL A 48 -2.13 7.05 -6.62
N TYR A 49 -1.97 7.96 -5.65
CA TYR A 49 -2.91 9.08 -5.45
C TYR A 49 -3.08 9.92 -6.72
N LEU A 50 -1.98 10.24 -7.40
CA LEU A 50 -2.01 10.98 -8.66
C LEU A 50 -2.85 10.25 -9.71
N THR A 51 -2.61 8.94 -9.88
CA THR A 51 -3.35 8.13 -10.85
C THR A 51 -4.83 8.04 -10.50
N ALA A 52 -5.16 7.80 -9.23
CA ALA A 52 -6.54 7.73 -8.75
C ALA A 52 -7.28 9.06 -8.95
N ILE A 53 -6.67 10.18 -8.55
CA ILE A 53 -7.26 11.51 -8.68
C ILE A 53 -7.43 11.90 -10.14
N LEU A 54 -6.44 11.67 -11.01
CA LEU A 54 -6.57 12.00 -12.44
C LEU A 54 -7.62 11.12 -13.14
N SER A 55 -7.69 9.84 -12.79
CA SER A 55 -8.72 8.92 -13.31
C SER A 55 -10.12 9.37 -12.88
N TRP A 56 -10.28 9.79 -11.62
CA TRP A 56 -11.52 10.36 -11.12
C TRP A 56 -11.85 11.67 -11.81
N TRP A 57 -10.89 12.59 -11.85
CA TRP A 57 -11.04 13.96 -12.39
C TRP A 57 -11.52 13.96 -13.84
N ALA A 58 -11.05 13.01 -14.65
CA ALA A 58 -11.46 12.87 -16.04
C ALA A 58 -12.96 12.54 -16.22
N GLN A 59 -13.66 12.14 -15.16
CA GLN A 59 -15.05 11.66 -15.21
C GLN A 59 -16.00 12.47 -14.31
N VAL A 60 -15.51 13.41 -13.49
CA VAL A 60 -16.33 14.05 -12.44
C VAL A 60 -17.57 14.77 -12.97
N ASP A 61 -17.45 15.38 -14.15
CA ASP A 61 -18.53 16.13 -14.80
C ASP A 61 -19.72 15.25 -15.13
N GLU A 62 -19.45 14.04 -15.62
CA GLU A 62 -20.48 13.07 -16.00
C GLU A 62 -21.01 12.29 -14.79
N LEU A 63 -20.25 12.20 -13.70
CA LEU A 63 -20.59 11.37 -12.56
C LEU A 63 -21.29 12.14 -11.44
N VAL A 64 -20.65 13.17 -10.90
CA VAL A 64 -21.02 13.77 -9.59
C VAL A 64 -21.22 15.28 -9.60
N CYS A 65 -20.82 15.98 -10.66
CA CYS A 65 -21.16 17.39 -10.86
C CYS A 65 -22.69 17.55 -11.04
N ARG A 66 -23.17 18.81 -11.06
CA ARG A 66 -24.61 19.14 -11.09
C ARG A 66 -25.41 18.45 -12.19
N ASP A 67 -24.83 18.32 -13.38
CA ASP A 67 -25.45 17.68 -14.55
C ASP A 67 -25.04 16.20 -14.71
N GLY A 68 -24.36 15.64 -13.70
CA GLY A 68 -23.89 14.26 -13.68
C GLY A 68 -24.98 13.24 -13.34
N LEU A 69 -24.62 11.95 -13.44
CA LEU A 69 -25.53 10.83 -13.17
C LEU A 69 -26.03 10.79 -11.72
N VAL A 70 -25.16 11.07 -10.76
CA VAL A 70 -25.48 11.11 -9.32
C VAL A 70 -24.90 12.40 -8.73
N PRO A 71 -25.61 13.54 -8.88
CA PRO A 71 -25.10 14.82 -8.41
C PRO A 71 -24.85 14.83 -6.91
N MET A 72 -23.65 15.24 -6.52
CA MET A 72 -23.19 15.22 -5.14
C MET A 72 -23.98 16.18 -4.23
N ALA A 73 -24.22 17.41 -4.69
CA ALA A 73 -24.78 18.46 -3.84
C ALA A 73 -26.19 18.12 -3.31
N PRO A 74 -27.17 17.71 -4.16
CA PRO A 74 -28.49 17.30 -3.66
C PRO A 74 -28.44 16.10 -2.70
N TRP A 75 -27.51 15.16 -2.93
CA TRP A 75 -27.30 14.03 -2.03
C TRP A 75 -26.74 14.48 -0.68
N LEU A 76 -25.76 15.37 -0.69
CA LEU A 76 -25.12 15.90 0.52
C LEU A 76 -26.12 16.73 1.35
N ASP A 77 -27.01 17.49 0.69
CA ASP A 77 -28.11 18.21 1.34
C ASP A 77 -29.06 17.25 2.05
N GLN A 78 -29.49 16.15 1.39
CA GLN A 78 -30.36 15.15 1.99
C GLN A 78 -29.70 14.48 3.22
N VAL A 79 -28.43 14.10 3.11
CA VAL A 79 -27.66 13.57 4.24
C VAL A 79 -27.57 14.62 5.37
N GLY A 80 -27.33 15.88 5.01
CA GLY A 80 -27.24 16.99 5.95
C GLY A 80 -28.53 17.21 6.75
N GLU A 81 -29.70 17.07 6.12
CA GLU A 81 -31.00 17.17 6.78
C GLU A 81 -31.26 15.98 7.71
N VAL A 82 -31.00 14.75 7.26
CA VAL A 82 -31.16 13.54 8.11
C VAL A 82 -30.27 13.60 9.35
N LEU A 83 -29.02 14.06 9.20
CA LEU A 83 -28.10 14.20 10.34
C LEU A 83 -28.55 15.31 11.29
N ARG A 84 -29.11 16.41 10.77
CA ARG A 84 -29.66 17.50 11.57
C ARG A 84 -30.88 17.04 12.39
N GLU A 85 -31.80 16.29 11.78
CA GLU A 85 -32.96 15.70 12.46
C GLU A 85 -32.57 14.74 13.58
N ARG A 86 -31.46 14.02 13.41
CA ARG A 86 -30.92 13.08 14.41
C ARG A 86 -29.97 13.73 15.43
N GLU A 87 -29.77 15.04 15.35
CA GLU A 87 -28.83 15.80 16.19
C GLU A 87 -27.40 15.25 16.15
N ILE A 88 -26.99 14.68 15.00
CA ILE A 88 -25.65 14.14 14.79
C ILE A 88 -24.80 15.20 14.07
N GLY A 89 -23.60 15.48 14.59
CA GLY A 89 -22.66 16.39 13.96
C GLY A 89 -22.25 15.92 12.55
N ARG A 90 -22.45 16.77 11.53
CA ARG A 90 -22.16 16.46 10.12
C ARG A 90 -20.78 15.84 9.89
N TRP A 91 -19.74 16.46 10.46
CA TRP A 91 -18.37 15.98 10.32
C TRP A 91 -18.09 14.64 11.02
N ALA A 92 -18.76 14.38 12.15
CA ALA A 92 -18.57 13.14 12.89
C ALA A 92 -19.18 11.94 12.17
N ALA A 93 -20.28 12.16 11.44
CA ALA A 93 -20.93 11.13 10.64
C ALA A 93 -20.29 10.96 9.26
N LEU A 94 -19.97 12.07 8.58
CA LEU A 94 -19.38 12.08 7.24
C LEU A 94 -18.28 13.13 7.17
N PRO A 95 -17.01 12.76 7.43
CA PRO A 95 -15.89 13.71 7.35
C PRO A 95 -15.59 14.05 5.88
N THR A 96 -16.08 15.19 5.41
CA THR A 96 -15.85 15.67 4.03
C THR A 96 -15.70 17.19 3.96
N LEU A 97 -14.75 17.65 3.15
CA LEU A 97 -14.55 19.08 2.86
C LEU A 97 -15.72 19.70 2.09
N PHE A 98 -16.55 18.87 1.44
CA PHE A 98 -17.70 19.35 0.67
C PHE A 98 -18.82 19.93 1.54
N TRP A 99 -18.78 19.75 2.87
CA TRP A 99 -19.66 20.51 3.78
C TRP A 99 -19.44 22.03 3.74
N PHE A 100 -18.26 22.48 3.30
CA PHE A 100 -17.91 23.90 3.21
C PHE A 100 -18.09 24.49 1.81
N ALA A 101 -17.98 23.66 0.78
CA ALA A 101 -18.12 24.04 -0.62
C ALA A 101 -18.47 22.82 -1.45
N ASP A 102 -19.69 22.75 -1.97
CA ASP A 102 -20.30 21.61 -2.68
C ASP A 102 -20.51 21.85 -4.18
N SER A 103 -19.99 22.97 -4.71
CA SER A 103 -20.08 23.33 -6.13
C SER A 103 -19.16 22.51 -7.04
N ASP A 104 -19.47 22.43 -8.33
CA ASP A 104 -18.62 21.80 -9.35
C ASP A 104 -17.19 22.38 -9.33
N THR A 105 -17.07 23.71 -9.23
CA THR A 105 -15.77 24.38 -9.07
C THR A 105 -14.99 23.86 -7.87
N ALA A 106 -15.66 23.55 -6.75
CA ALA A 106 -15.00 22.98 -5.58
C ALA A 106 -14.51 21.55 -5.84
N ILE A 107 -15.26 20.73 -6.59
CA ILE A 107 -14.85 19.38 -7.00
C ILE A 107 -13.59 19.46 -7.89
N HIS A 108 -13.57 20.30 -8.92
CA HIS A 108 -12.36 20.46 -9.76
C HIS A 108 -11.20 21.06 -8.96
N ALA A 109 -11.46 22.01 -8.05
CA ALA A 109 -10.41 22.58 -7.20
C ALA A 109 -9.78 21.52 -6.28
N MET A 110 -10.59 20.64 -5.67
CA MET A 110 -10.10 19.51 -4.87
C MET A 110 -9.22 18.58 -5.71
N CYS A 111 -9.63 18.24 -6.93
CA CYS A 111 -8.84 17.40 -7.83
C CYS A 111 -7.53 18.09 -8.27
N ALA A 112 -7.56 19.39 -8.57
CA ALA A 112 -6.38 20.16 -8.93
C ALA A 112 -5.37 20.27 -7.78
N ILE A 113 -5.84 20.61 -6.57
CA ILE A 113 -5.01 20.68 -5.37
C ILE A 113 -4.45 19.28 -5.06
N GLY A 114 -5.30 18.25 -5.10
CA GLY A 114 -4.88 16.87 -4.91
C GLY A 114 -3.79 16.45 -5.89
N THR A 115 -3.92 16.80 -7.17
CA THR A 115 -2.89 16.56 -8.20
C THR A 115 -1.56 17.21 -7.84
N VAL A 116 -1.57 18.48 -7.44
CA VAL A 116 -0.35 19.21 -7.04
C VAL A 116 0.29 18.57 -5.80
N LEU A 117 -0.50 18.20 -4.79
CA LEU A 117 0.01 17.54 -3.59
C LEU A 117 0.59 16.16 -3.91
N ALA A 118 -0.03 15.39 -4.80
CA ALA A 118 0.45 14.08 -5.24
C ALA A 118 1.81 14.20 -5.95
N VAL A 119 1.94 15.16 -6.88
CA VAL A 119 3.21 15.48 -7.55
C VAL A 119 4.28 15.92 -6.53
N ALA A 120 3.91 16.72 -5.53
CA ALA A 120 4.81 17.12 -4.45
C ALA A 120 5.32 15.90 -3.67
N VAL A 121 4.45 14.95 -3.30
CA VAL A 121 4.85 13.69 -2.63
C VAL A 121 5.78 12.86 -3.53
N VAL A 122 5.46 12.71 -4.82
CA VAL A 122 6.31 12.00 -5.79
C VAL A 122 7.69 12.65 -5.88
N ALA A 123 7.77 13.99 -5.87
CA ALA A 123 9.01 14.75 -5.85
C ALA A 123 9.74 14.68 -4.49
N GLY A 124 9.04 14.22 -3.44
CA GLY A 124 9.52 14.15 -2.05
C GLY A 124 9.46 15.49 -1.33
N LEU A 125 8.64 16.44 -1.78
CA LEU A 125 8.46 17.75 -1.16
C LEU A 125 7.45 17.63 -0.01
N ALA A 126 7.85 18.06 1.20
CA ALA A 126 7.01 18.11 2.40
C ALA A 126 6.02 16.92 2.54
N PRO A 127 6.49 15.66 2.50
CA PRO A 127 5.63 14.50 2.29
C PRO A 127 4.56 14.33 3.38
N GLY A 128 4.85 14.64 4.65
CA GLY A 128 3.87 14.56 5.74
C GLY A 128 2.64 15.45 5.52
N PRO A 129 2.82 16.79 5.45
CA PRO A 129 1.73 17.71 5.14
C PRO A 129 1.00 17.40 3.82
N CYS A 130 1.73 17.06 2.75
CA CYS A 130 1.11 16.74 1.47
C CYS A 130 0.25 15.46 1.54
N LEU A 131 0.71 14.42 2.23
CA LEU A 131 -0.07 13.19 2.44
C LEU A 131 -1.30 13.43 3.31
N ALA A 132 -1.22 14.29 4.34
CA ALA A 132 -2.38 14.63 5.14
C ALA A 132 -3.45 15.37 4.32
N GLY A 133 -3.03 16.32 3.48
CA GLY A 133 -3.92 17.00 2.54
C GLY A 133 -4.51 16.05 1.50
N LEU A 134 -3.70 15.18 0.89
CA LEU A 134 -4.17 14.16 -0.05
C LEU A 134 -5.19 13.23 0.56
N TRP A 135 -4.92 12.73 1.77
CA TRP A 135 -5.82 11.82 2.46
C TRP A 135 -7.16 12.49 2.75
N LEU A 136 -7.16 13.76 3.19
CA LEU A 136 -8.39 14.50 3.46
C LEU A 136 -9.20 14.79 2.19
N ILE A 137 -8.52 15.17 1.10
CA ILE A 137 -9.15 15.37 -0.22
C ILE A 137 -9.74 14.06 -0.70
N TYR A 138 -8.98 12.97 -0.69
CA TYR A 138 -9.42 11.67 -1.17
C TYR A 138 -10.56 11.11 -0.32
N LEU A 139 -10.53 11.31 1.01
CA LEU A 139 -11.63 10.95 1.90
C LEU A 139 -12.90 11.71 1.55
N SER A 140 -12.77 13.00 1.21
CA SER A 140 -13.91 13.81 0.79
C SER A 140 -14.48 13.31 -0.53
N LEU A 141 -13.64 13.03 -1.53
CA LEU A 141 -14.05 12.48 -2.82
C LEU A 141 -14.69 11.09 -2.68
N ALA A 142 -14.10 10.20 -1.88
CA ALA A 142 -14.62 8.86 -1.68
C ALA A 142 -15.94 8.86 -0.90
N GLY A 143 -16.05 9.69 0.13
CA GLY A 143 -17.25 9.81 0.95
C GLY A 143 -18.44 10.43 0.21
N THR A 144 -18.21 11.18 -0.88
CA THR A 144 -19.28 11.83 -1.65
C THR A 144 -19.41 11.34 -3.09
N GLY A 145 -18.54 10.43 -3.54
CA GLY A 145 -18.59 9.82 -4.87
C GLY A 145 -19.58 8.66 -5.00
N ASP A 146 -20.33 8.36 -3.94
CA ASP A 146 -21.39 7.33 -3.86
C ASP A 146 -21.01 6.01 -4.54
N VAL A 147 -21.85 5.50 -5.45
CA VAL A 147 -21.66 4.22 -6.14
C VAL A 147 -20.35 4.14 -6.95
N PHE A 148 -19.70 5.27 -7.23
CA PHE A 148 -18.49 5.31 -8.05
C PHE A 148 -17.18 5.21 -7.25
N MET A 149 -17.19 5.46 -5.93
CA MET A 149 -15.96 5.58 -5.12
C MET A 149 -15.90 4.69 -3.86
N HIS A 150 -16.70 3.63 -3.80
CA HIS A 150 -16.74 2.68 -2.67
C HIS A 150 -16.15 1.31 -3.00
N PHE A 151 -15.21 1.24 -3.94
CA PHE A 151 -14.54 -0.01 -4.24
C PHE A 151 -13.49 -0.35 -3.17
N GLN A 152 -13.12 -1.64 -3.06
CA GLN A 152 -12.18 -2.06 -2.01
C GLN A 152 -10.82 -1.35 -2.09
N TRP A 153 -10.41 -0.92 -3.29
CA TRP A 153 -9.16 -0.19 -3.48
C TRP A 153 -9.20 1.27 -2.99
N ASP A 154 -10.38 1.90 -2.93
CA ASP A 154 -10.55 3.24 -2.36
C ASP A 154 -10.35 3.21 -0.85
N ILE A 155 -10.99 2.24 -0.21
CA ILE A 155 -10.85 1.98 1.23
C ILE A 155 -9.40 1.65 1.56
N LEU A 156 -8.76 0.79 0.77
CA LEU A 156 -7.35 0.45 0.94
C LEU A 156 -6.43 1.67 0.78
N LEU A 157 -6.70 2.56 -0.19
CA LEU A 157 -5.90 3.78 -0.39
C LEU A 157 -6.05 4.75 0.78
N LEU A 158 -7.25 4.86 1.36
CA LEU A 158 -7.49 5.63 2.58
C LEU A 158 -6.77 5.05 3.80
N GLU A 159 -6.84 3.72 4.00
CA GLU A 159 -6.10 3.05 5.08
C GLU A 159 -4.58 3.27 4.94
N ALA A 160 -4.06 3.02 3.74
CA ALA A 160 -2.64 3.18 3.43
C ALA A 160 -2.17 4.64 3.52
N GLY A 161 -2.99 5.58 3.02
CA GLY A 161 -2.75 7.01 3.09
C GLY A 161 -2.66 7.51 4.51
N PHE A 162 -3.62 7.13 5.35
CA PHE A 162 -3.65 7.50 6.76
C PHE A 162 -2.39 7.04 7.48
N LEU A 163 -2.01 5.76 7.32
CA LEU A 163 -0.78 5.22 7.92
C LEU A 163 0.48 5.91 7.39
N ALA A 164 0.49 6.27 6.11
CA ALA A 164 1.61 6.96 5.48
C ALA A 164 1.87 8.35 6.08
N ILE A 165 0.85 9.03 6.64
CA ILE A 165 1.00 10.31 7.34
C ILE A 165 1.95 10.17 8.54
N PHE A 166 1.86 9.07 9.28
CA PHE A 166 2.69 8.77 10.45
C PHE A 166 4.05 8.17 10.08
N LEU A 167 4.15 7.60 8.89
CA LEU A 167 5.39 7.09 8.33
C LEU A 167 6.26 8.22 7.73
N ALA A 168 5.63 9.27 7.19
CA ALA A 168 6.28 10.36 6.51
C ALA A 168 6.97 11.34 7.49
N PRO A 169 8.17 11.85 7.14
CA PRO A 169 8.81 12.88 7.94
C PRO A 169 8.16 14.25 7.72
N TRP A 170 7.73 14.88 8.82
CA TRP A 170 7.09 16.22 8.80
C TRP A 170 8.10 17.37 8.80
N LYS A 171 9.30 17.16 9.35
CA LYS A 171 10.34 18.22 9.49
C LYS A 171 11.14 18.46 8.22
N VAL A 172 10.98 17.62 7.20
CA VAL A 172 11.86 17.59 6.04
C VAL A 172 11.18 18.25 4.86
N ARG A 173 11.75 19.37 4.37
CA ARG A 173 11.25 20.06 3.17
C ARG A 173 11.43 19.22 1.90
N ARG A 174 12.46 18.37 1.84
CA ARG A 174 12.75 17.44 0.72
C ARG A 174 13.25 16.08 1.22
N LEU A 175 12.54 14.99 0.91
CA LEU A 175 12.91 13.61 1.20
C LEU A 175 13.93 13.12 0.15
N PRO A 176 15.22 12.98 0.51
CA PRO A 176 16.26 12.67 -0.47
C PRO A 176 16.27 11.19 -0.85
N TRP A 177 16.63 10.91 -2.10
CA TRP A 177 16.90 9.54 -2.58
C TRP A 177 18.20 8.96 -2.01
N ARG A 178 19.23 9.82 -1.83
CA ARG A 178 20.54 9.43 -1.32
C ARG A 178 20.65 9.78 0.16
N GLY A 179 21.08 8.81 0.98
CA GLY A 179 21.12 8.96 2.44
C GLY A 179 19.75 9.27 3.05
N PRO A 180 18.69 8.48 2.74
CA PRO A 180 17.39 8.69 3.35
C PRO A 180 17.52 8.64 4.88
N GLN A 181 16.82 9.53 5.56
CA GLN A 181 16.95 9.66 7.01
C GLN A 181 16.55 8.35 7.70
N PRO A 182 17.30 7.89 8.71
CA PRO A 182 16.93 6.72 9.48
C PRO A 182 15.61 6.97 10.22
N MET A 183 14.89 5.90 10.52
CA MET A 183 13.67 6.00 11.33
C MET A 183 14.07 6.27 12.78
N LEU A 184 13.73 7.45 13.29
CA LEU A 184 14.18 7.98 14.58
C LEU A 184 13.17 7.66 15.70
N GLY A 185 11.88 7.62 15.38
CA GLY A 185 10.79 7.51 16.35
C GLY A 185 10.18 6.11 16.47
N TRP A 186 9.63 5.80 17.65
CA TRP A 186 8.78 4.62 17.85
C TRP A 186 7.49 4.69 17.02
N GLY A 187 6.95 5.90 16.81
CA GLY A 187 5.76 6.14 15.98
C GLY A 187 5.96 5.73 14.51
N GLU A 188 7.05 6.15 13.87
CA GLU A 188 7.33 5.78 12.46
C GLU A 188 7.49 4.25 12.31
N LYS A 189 8.14 3.61 13.28
CA LYS A 189 8.31 2.15 13.30
C LYS A 189 6.96 1.45 13.47
N PHE A 190 6.13 1.92 14.41
CA PHE A 190 4.80 1.38 14.61
C PHE A 190 3.91 1.55 13.37
N ALA A 191 3.93 2.71 12.73
CA ALA A 191 3.24 2.95 11.46
C ALA A 191 3.71 2.00 10.35
N LEU A 192 5.02 1.76 10.24
CA LEU A 192 5.57 0.78 9.30
C LEU A 192 5.08 -0.65 9.58
N TRP A 193 5.02 -1.03 10.86
CA TRP A 193 4.50 -2.35 11.23
C TRP A 193 3.00 -2.48 10.94
N LEU A 194 2.20 -1.43 11.16
CA LEU A 194 0.81 -1.40 10.73
C LEU A 194 0.68 -1.49 9.20
N GLN A 195 1.56 -0.84 8.44
CA GLN A 195 1.60 -0.96 6.98
C GLN A 195 1.83 -2.42 6.54
N TRP A 196 2.72 -3.14 7.24
CA TRP A 196 2.95 -4.57 7.01
C TRP A 196 1.69 -5.39 7.29
N ILE A 197 0.96 -5.06 8.36
CA ILE A 197 -0.32 -5.71 8.65
C ILE A 197 -1.35 -5.41 7.56
N VAL A 198 -1.44 -4.18 7.05
CA VAL A 198 -2.40 -3.83 6.01
C VAL A 198 -2.16 -4.66 4.75
N VAL A 199 -0.91 -4.78 4.28
CA VAL A 199 -0.62 -5.60 3.09
C VAL A 199 -0.82 -7.10 3.35
N ALA A 200 -0.48 -7.59 4.55
CA ALA A 200 -0.75 -8.98 4.91
C ALA A 200 -2.26 -9.27 4.99
N LYS A 201 -3.04 -8.36 5.61
CA LYS A 201 -4.50 -8.41 5.70
C LYS A 201 -5.10 -8.47 4.31
N LEU A 202 -4.70 -7.55 3.43
CA LEU A 202 -5.18 -7.48 2.06
C LEU A 202 -4.98 -8.81 1.32
N MET A 203 -3.74 -9.31 1.31
CA MET A 203 -3.40 -10.54 0.58
C MET A 203 -4.15 -11.75 1.16
N PHE A 204 -4.19 -11.87 2.48
CA PHE A 204 -4.92 -12.95 3.15
C PHE A 204 -6.43 -12.89 2.88
N GLN A 205 -7.05 -11.72 3.01
CA GLN A 205 -8.48 -11.55 2.76
C GLN A 205 -8.83 -11.79 1.29
N SER A 206 -7.95 -11.41 0.35
CA SER A 206 -8.11 -11.70 -1.08
C SER A 206 -8.18 -13.21 -1.35
N GLY A 207 -7.35 -14.01 -0.69
CA GLY A 207 -7.42 -15.48 -0.79
C GLY A 207 -8.58 -16.08 -0.01
N TRP A 208 -8.82 -15.60 1.20
CA TRP A 208 -9.82 -16.16 2.11
C TRP A 208 -11.24 -16.00 1.58
N VAL A 209 -11.57 -14.83 1.00
CA VAL A 209 -12.91 -14.60 0.44
C VAL A 209 -13.27 -15.61 -0.65
N LYS A 210 -12.28 -16.10 -1.42
CA LYS A 210 -12.46 -17.13 -2.45
C LYS A 210 -12.81 -18.50 -1.88
N LEU A 211 -12.47 -18.77 -0.62
CA LEU A 211 -12.80 -20.03 0.06
C LEU A 211 -14.04 -19.90 0.95
N ALA A 212 -14.24 -18.72 1.55
CA ALA A 212 -15.27 -18.47 2.53
C ALA A 212 -16.65 -18.18 1.92
N TRP A 213 -16.72 -17.80 0.64
CA TRP A 213 -17.99 -17.53 -0.04
C TRP A 213 -18.77 -18.83 -0.35
N ALA A 214 -18.07 -19.97 -0.47
CA ALA A 214 -18.65 -21.24 -0.87
C ALA A 214 -19.79 -21.66 0.06
N THR A 215 -21.01 -21.67 -0.48
CA THR A 215 -22.21 -22.12 0.23
C THR A 215 -22.80 -23.38 -0.41
N PRO A 216 -23.47 -24.26 0.36
CA PRO A 216 -24.13 -25.46 -0.20
C PRO A 216 -25.19 -25.17 -1.28
N ARG A 217 -25.62 -23.91 -1.43
CA ARG A 217 -26.62 -23.47 -2.42
C ARG A 217 -26.00 -22.82 -3.67
N GLN A 218 -24.69 -22.58 -3.67
CA GLN A 218 -23.95 -21.97 -4.78
C GLN A 218 -22.66 -22.78 -4.99
N PRO A 219 -22.65 -23.81 -5.86
CA PRO A 219 -21.41 -24.50 -6.20
C PRO A 219 -20.41 -23.48 -6.76
N GLU A 220 -19.20 -23.46 -6.21
CA GLU A 220 -18.22 -22.41 -6.49
C GLU A 220 -17.02 -22.90 -7.28
N TRP A 221 -16.64 -22.08 -8.25
CA TRP A 221 -15.52 -22.35 -9.13
C TRP A 221 -14.16 -22.31 -8.41
N TRP A 222 -14.07 -21.67 -7.24
CA TRP A 222 -12.80 -21.52 -6.51
C TRP A 222 -12.37 -22.82 -5.79
N PRO A 223 -13.22 -23.46 -4.95
CA PRO A 223 -12.90 -24.78 -4.39
C PRO A 223 -12.80 -25.89 -5.45
N ASP A 224 -13.56 -25.78 -6.54
CA ASP A 224 -13.56 -26.77 -7.63
C ASP A 224 -12.41 -26.56 -8.64
N PHE A 225 -11.53 -25.59 -8.37
CA PHE A 225 -10.38 -25.22 -9.19
C PHE A 225 -10.71 -24.78 -10.63
N SER A 226 -11.98 -24.48 -10.94
CA SER A 226 -12.41 -24.05 -12.28
C SER A 226 -12.50 -22.53 -12.44
N ALA A 227 -12.27 -21.73 -11.39
CA ALA A 227 -12.46 -20.28 -11.46
C ALA A 227 -11.61 -19.62 -12.57
N MET A 228 -10.37 -20.06 -12.72
CA MET A 228 -9.45 -19.51 -13.72
C MET A 228 -9.84 -19.83 -15.16
N THR A 229 -10.68 -20.84 -15.42
CA THR A 229 -11.14 -21.14 -16.79
C THR A 229 -12.04 -20.04 -17.34
N TYR A 230 -12.68 -19.26 -16.45
CA TYR A 230 -13.54 -18.14 -16.81
C TYR A 230 -12.94 -16.78 -16.46
N HIS A 231 -11.98 -16.74 -15.52
CA HIS A 231 -11.42 -15.49 -14.99
C HIS A 231 -11.01 -14.49 -16.07
N TYR A 232 -10.30 -14.95 -17.11
CA TYR A 232 -9.82 -14.06 -18.18
C TYR A 232 -10.93 -13.42 -19.03
N LEU A 233 -12.14 -13.99 -19.01
CA LEU A 233 -13.34 -13.43 -19.65
C LEU A 233 -14.12 -12.50 -18.71
N THR A 234 -14.10 -12.76 -17.41
CA THR A 234 -14.97 -12.10 -16.43
C THR A 234 -14.27 -11.08 -15.54
N GLN A 235 -12.94 -10.95 -15.64
CA GLN A 235 -12.16 -9.96 -14.90
C GLN A 235 -12.50 -8.51 -15.35
N PRO A 236 -12.29 -7.51 -14.48
CA PRO A 236 -12.38 -6.10 -14.83
C PRO A 236 -11.45 -5.71 -15.99
N ILE A 237 -12.02 -5.00 -16.98
CA ILE A 237 -11.34 -4.40 -18.14
C ILE A 237 -10.21 -5.33 -18.66
N PRO A 238 -10.56 -6.47 -19.27
CA PRO A 238 -9.57 -7.43 -19.74
C PRO A 238 -8.63 -6.77 -20.75
N SER A 239 -7.33 -6.98 -20.58
CA SER A 239 -6.34 -6.49 -21.54
C SER A 239 -6.29 -7.39 -22.78
N TRP A 240 -5.62 -6.94 -23.84
CA TRP A 240 -5.48 -7.74 -25.08
C TRP A 240 -4.78 -9.10 -24.85
N THR A 241 -3.96 -9.23 -23.80
CA THR A 241 -3.29 -10.51 -23.46
C THR A 241 -4.25 -11.51 -22.81
N SER A 242 -5.35 -11.05 -22.19
CA SER A 242 -6.38 -11.93 -21.59
C SER A 242 -6.88 -12.94 -22.60
N TRP A 243 -7.05 -12.52 -23.86
CA TRP A 243 -7.52 -13.38 -24.93
C TRP A 243 -6.57 -14.56 -25.14
N TRP A 244 -5.26 -14.30 -25.15
CA TRP A 244 -4.24 -15.33 -25.30
C TRP A 244 -4.19 -16.25 -24.08
N MET A 245 -4.26 -15.67 -22.88
CA MET A 245 -4.29 -16.46 -21.64
C MET A 245 -5.51 -17.37 -21.59
N HIS A 246 -6.69 -16.86 -21.94
CA HIS A 246 -7.93 -17.64 -21.94
C HIS A 246 -7.85 -18.87 -22.86
N ARG A 247 -7.11 -18.78 -23.98
CA ARG A 247 -6.93 -19.88 -24.94
C ARG A 247 -6.01 -21.01 -24.44
N LEU A 248 -5.33 -20.84 -23.32
CA LEU A 248 -4.53 -21.90 -22.71
C LEU A 248 -5.43 -23.08 -22.31
N PRO A 249 -4.89 -24.31 -22.31
CA PRO A 249 -5.67 -25.51 -22.00
C PRO A 249 -6.16 -25.49 -20.55
N GLU A 250 -7.29 -26.15 -20.28
CA GLU A 250 -7.95 -26.15 -18.97
C GLU A 250 -7.03 -26.55 -17.80
N TRP A 251 -6.12 -27.49 -18.02
CA TRP A 251 -5.17 -27.91 -16.99
C TRP A 251 -4.26 -26.76 -16.53
N TRP A 252 -3.93 -25.82 -17.42
CA TRP A 252 -3.13 -24.64 -17.10
C TRP A 252 -3.89 -23.74 -16.14
N HIS A 253 -5.15 -23.42 -16.46
CA HIS A 253 -6.03 -22.62 -15.60
C HIS A 253 -6.23 -23.24 -14.21
N LYS A 254 -6.44 -24.57 -14.16
CA LYS A 254 -6.49 -25.31 -12.89
C LYS A 254 -5.17 -25.23 -12.11
N ALA A 255 -4.03 -25.20 -12.81
CA ALA A 255 -2.71 -25.10 -12.19
C ALA A 255 -2.42 -23.69 -11.63
N GLU A 256 -2.90 -22.62 -12.25
CA GLU A 256 -2.69 -21.22 -11.84
C GLU A 256 -3.24 -20.89 -10.44
N ILE A 257 -4.25 -21.64 -9.98
CA ILE A 257 -4.87 -21.46 -8.67
C ILE A 257 -3.89 -21.77 -7.52
N TRP A 258 -3.00 -22.76 -7.69
CA TRP A 258 -2.05 -23.15 -6.65
C TRP A 258 -1.04 -22.05 -6.28
N PRO A 259 -0.29 -21.44 -7.23
CA PRO A 259 0.60 -20.34 -6.89
C PRO A 259 -0.18 -19.12 -6.39
N MET A 260 -1.38 -18.85 -6.91
CA MET A 260 -2.25 -17.78 -6.40
C MET A 260 -2.58 -18.01 -4.91
N TYR A 261 -3.09 -19.18 -4.52
CA TYR A 261 -3.37 -19.48 -3.11
C TYR A 261 -2.11 -19.50 -2.25
N GLY A 262 -0.97 -19.97 -2.77
CA GLY A 262 0.30 -19.86 -2.06
C GLY A 262 0.64 -18.41 -1.73
N VAL A 263 0.49 -17.51 -2.70
CA VAL A 263 0.76 -16.08 -2.53
C VAL A 263 -0.27 -15.40 -1.63
N GLU A 264 -1.56 -15.71 -1.78
CA GLU A 264 -2.62 -15.04 -1.05
C GLU A 264 -2.85 -15.60 0.36
N LEU A 265 -2.68 -16.90 0.60
CA LEU A 265 -3.00 -17.53 1.88
C LEU A 265 -1.77 -17.89 2.71
N VAL A 266 -0.60 -18.14 2.10
CA VAL A 266 0.60 -18.57 2.84
C VAL A 266 1.58 -17.41 3.05
N LEU A 267 1.92 -16.68 1.98
CA LEU A 267 2.89 -15.58 2.07
C LEU A 267 2.51 -14.41 3.01
N PRO A 268 1.23 -14.09 3.33
CA PRO A 268 0.92 -13.09 4.34
C PRO A 268 1.54 -13.39 5.71
N PHE A 269 1.66 -14.66 6.08
CA PHE A 269 2.29 -15.03 7.35
C PHE A 269 3.81 -14.80 7.35
N PHE A 270 4.44 -14.78 6.17
CA PHE A 270 5.88 -14.52 6.04
C PHE A 270 6.24 -13.06 6.34
N VAL A 271 5.25 -12.16 6.29
CA VAL A 271 5.39 -10.75 6.69
C VAL A 271 5.82 -10.60 8.16
N PHE A 272 5.40 -11.53 9.03
CA PHE A 272 5.70 -11.52 10.46
C PHE A 272 6.99 -12.27 10.83
N LEU A 273 7.69 -12.81 9.83
CA LEU A 273 8.96 -13.51 10.01
C LEU A 273 10.15 -12.55 9.77
N GLY A 274 11.38 -13.09 9.76
CA GLY A 274 12.58 -12.31 9.50
C GLY A 274 12.66 -11.73 8.07
N ALA A 275 13.55 -10.76 7.84
CA ALA A 275 13.58 -10.00 6.58
C ALA A 275 13.73 -10.82 5.30
N ARG A 276 14.35 -12.01 5.35
CA ARG A 276 14.42 -12.91 4.18
C ARG A 276 13.03 -13.35 3.72
N TRP A 277 12.15 -13.64 4.67
CA TRP A 277 10.79 -14.13 4.40
C TRP A 277 9.88 -12.98 3.99
N ARG A 278 10.05 -11.80 4.59
CA ARG A 278 9.38 -10.58 4.12
C ARG A 278 9.75 -10.23 2.68
N LEU A 279 11.01 -10.46 2.27
CA LEU A 279 11.41 -10.31 0.87
C LEU A 279 10.68 -11.32 -0.03
N VAL A 280 10.58 -12.59 0.38
CA VAL A 280 9.81 -13.61 -0.38
C VAL A 280 8.35 -13.19 -0.52
N ALA A 281 7.72 -12.73 0.57
CA ALA A 281 6.36 -12.21 0.55
C ALA A 281 6.21 -11.03 -0.42
N ALA A 282 7.10 -10.03 -0.31
CA ALA A 282 7.08 -8.85 -1.19
C ALA A 282 7.22 -9.20 -2.66
N LEU A 283 8.13 -10.14 -3.00
CA LEU A 283 8.31 -10.61 -4.37
C LEU A 283 7.12 -11.41 -4.87
N GLY A 284 6.53 -12.26 -4.02
CA GLY A 284 5.32 -13.02 -4.38
C GLY A 284 4.12 -12.10 -4.61
N PHE A 285 3.87 -11.14 -3.71
CA PHE A 285 2.80 -10.15 -3.87
C PHE A 285 3.00 -9.32 -5.13
N ALA A 286 4.20 -8.78 -5.35
CA ALA A 286 4.50 -8.00 -6.55
C ALA A 286 4.38 -8.85 -7.83
N GLY A 287 4.87 -10.09 -7.82
CA GLY A 287 4.76 -11.01 -8.94
C GLY A 287 3.32 -11.33 -9.32
N LEU A 288 2.46 -11.58 -8.32
CA LEU A 288 1.03 -11.78 -8.56
C LEU A 288 0.38 -10.52 -9.14
N MET A 289 0.65 -9.34 -8.55
CA MET A 289 0.09 -8.07 -9.04
C MET A 289 0.55 -7.73 -10.46
N LEU A 290 1.80 -8.02 -10.81
CA LEU A 290 2.32 -7.84 -12.17
C LEU A 290 1.68 -8.82 -13.16
N SER A 291 1.40 -10.05 -12.73
CA SER A 291 0.71 -11.04 -13.55
C SER A 291 -0.73 -10.58 -13.82
N ILE A 292 -1.42 -10.08 -12.80
CA ILE A 292 -2.77 -9.51 -12.95
C ILE A 292 -2.75 -8.28 -13.86
N LEU A 293 -1.80 -7.36 -13.69
CA LEU A 293 -1.65 -6.19 -14.57
C LEU A 293 -1.38 -6.56 -16.03
N ALA A 294 -0.66 -7.66 -16.26
CA ALA A 294 -0.40 -8.11 -17.62
C ALA A 294 -1.71 -8.52 -18.31
N THR A 295 -2.66 -9.10 -17.57
CA THR A 295 -3.89 -9.70 -18.10
C THR A 295 -5.16 -8.88 -17.84
N GLY A 296 -5.14 -7.85 -17.02
CA GLY A 296 -6.36 -7.11 -16.69
C GLY A 296 -6.04 -5.75 -16.08
N ASN A 297 -7.04 -4.90 -16.00
CA ASN A 297 -6.89 -3.56 -15.42
C ASN A 297 -7.88 -3.36 -14.26
N PHE A 298 -7.33 -3.32 -13.05
CA PHE A 298 -8.05 -3.09 -11.80
C PHE A 298 -7.76 -1.67 -11.28
N ALA A 299 -7.74 -0.69 -12.19
CA ALA A 299 -7.37 0.70 -11.92
C ALA A 299 -5.99 0.80 -11.26
N TYR A 300 -5.89 1.42 -10.08
CA TYR A 300 -4.63 1.55 -9.32
C TYR A 300 -4.44 0.45 -8.27
N PHE A 301 -5.34 -0.52 -8.15
CA PHE A 301 -5.27 -1.54 -7.09
C PHE A 301 -3.97 -2.34 -7.10
N ASN A 302 -3.55 -2.84 -8.26
CA ASN A 302 -2.33 -3.63 -8.38
C ASN A 302 -1.09 -2.79 -8.05
N TRP A 303 -1.05 -1.55 -8.56
CA TRP A 303 0.04 -0.61 -8.27
C TRP A 303 0.12 -0.27 -6.79
N LEU A 304 -1.02 -0.01 -6.15
CA LEU A 304 -1.11 0.22 -4.71
C LEU A 304 -0.56 -0.97 -3.94
N THR A 305 -0.99 -2.20 -4.27
CA THR A 305 -0.52 -3.42 -3.59
C THR A 305 0.99 -3.64 -3.75
N ILE A 306 1.54 -3.37 -4.94
CA ILE A 306 2.99 -3.39 -5.17
C ILE A 306 3.69 -2.36 -4.28
N VAL A 307 3.20 -1.11 -4.25
CA VAL A 307 3.75 -0.04 -3.42
C VAL A 307 3.69 -0.40 -1.93
N LEU A 308 2.60 -1.00 -1.47
CA LEU A 308 2.44 -1.49 -0.08
C LEU A 308 3.38 -2.64 0.27
N SER A 309 3.86 -3.38 -0.71
CA SER A 309 4.81 -4.48 -0.54
C SER A 309 6.25 -3.98 -0.40
N ILE A 310 6.58 -2.79 -0.92
CA ILE A 310 7.95 -2.23 -0.89
C ILE A 310 8.51 -2.08 0.54
N PRO A 311 7.75 -1.56 1.54
CA PRO A 311 8.22 -1.44 2.92
C PRO A 311 8.63 -2.75 3.60
N LEU A 312 8.19 -3.92 3.09
CA LEU A 312 8.60 -5.23 3.62
C LEU A 312 10.09 -5.52 3.38
N VAL A 313 10.65 -4.95 2.31
CA VAL A 313 12.04 -5.14 1.89
C VAL A 313 12.96 -4.32 2.80
N ALA A 314 13.96 -4.95 3.42
CA ALA A 314 14.97 -4.23 4.20
C ALA A 314 16.03 -3.56 3.29
N ASP A 315 16.58 -2.42 3.70
CA ASP A 315 17.57 -1.61 2.96
C ASP A 315 18.79 -2.42 2.48
N ARG A 316 19.16 -3.48 3.21
CA ARG A 316 20.25 -4.40 2.83
C ARG A 316 20.02 -5.12 1.50
N TYR A 317 18.77 -5.36 1.09
CA TYR A 317 18.45 -6.07 -0.14
C TYR A 317 18.46 -5.15 -1.37
N TRP A 318 18.14 -3.86 -1.20
CA TRP A 318 18.24 -2.85 -2.27
C TRP A 318 19.68 -2.60 -2.74
N SER A 319 20.65 -2.79 -1.86
CA SER A 319 22.09 -2.62 -2.16
C SER A 319 22.75 -3.88 -2.72
N ALA A 320 22.06 -5.03 -2.71
CA ALA A 320 22.59 -6.31 -3.18
C ALA A 320 22.86 -6.34 -4.71
N PRO A 321 21.99 -5.84 -5.59
CA PRO A 321 22.25 -5.81 -7.04
C PRO A 321 23.50 -4.98 -7.36
N ALA A 322 23.64 -3.79 -6.76
CA ALA A 322 24.79 -2.91 -6.97
C ALA A 322 26.11 -3.53 -6.47
N ARG A 323 26.08 -4.28 -5.36
CA ARG A 323 27.26 -5.02 -4.87
C ARG A 323 27.61 -6.20 -5.76
N LEU A 324 26.61 -6.93 -6.26
CA LEU A 324 26.81 -8.06 -7.17
C LEU A 324 27.41 -7.60 -8.49
N TRP A 325 26.87 -6.53 -9.09
CA TRP A 325 27.40 -5.91 -10.30
C TRP A 325 28.83 -5.39 -10.12
N ARG A 326 29.17 -4.77 -8.97
CA ARG A 326 30.55 -4.36 -8.67
C ARG A 326 31.49 -5.55 -8.49
N ARG A 327 31.02 -6.68 -7.95
CA ARG A 327 31.82 -7.92 -7.80
C ARG A 327 32.07 -8.58 -9.15
N ILE A 328 31.07 -8.64 -10.03
CA ILE A 328 31.20 -9.15 -11.41
C ILE A 328 32.21 -8.29 -12.19
N ARG A 329 32.14 -6.96 -12.07
CA ARG A 329 33.06 -6.03 -12.72
C ARG A 329 34.47 -5.99 -12.10
N LYS A 330 34.62 -6.40 -10.84
CA LYS A 330 35.91 -6.52 -10.14
C LYS A 330 36.55 -7.91 -10.28
N LYS A 331 35.93 -8.87 -10.97
CA LYS A 331 36.64 -10.10 -11.33
C LYS A 331 37.78 -9.67 -12.27
N PRO A 332 39.05 -9.74 -11.86
CA PRO A 332 40.14 -9.44 -12.78
C PRO A 332 40.03 -10.44 -13.92
N ALA A 333 40.24 -9.99 -15.15
CA ALA A 333 40.65 -10.89 -16.21
C ALA A 333 41.92 -11.59 -15.69
N GLY A 334 41.76 -12.83 -15.22
CA GLY A 334 42.84 -13.62 -14.68
C GLY A 334 43.79 -13.98 -15.80
N SER A 335 45.02 -13.50 -15.66
CA SER A 335 46.25 -14.23 -15.94
C SER A 335 46.34 -14.84 -17.34
N GLY A 336 46.73 -14.01 -18.32
CA GLY A 336 47.54 -14.54 -19.42
C GLY A 336 48.81 -15.16 -18.82
N PRO A 337 49.27 -16.31 -19.34
CA PRO A 337 50.47 -16.96 -18.83
C PRO A 337 51.67 -16.04 -19.01
N ASP A 338 52.45 -15.93 -17.93
CA ASP A 338 53.72 -15.22 -17.87
C ASP A 338 54.73 -15.91 -18.80
N PRO A 339 55.21 -15.27 -19.88
CA PRO A 339 56.20 -15.86 -20.76
C PRO A 339 57.60 -15.59 -20.20
N THR A 340 57.86 -15.98 -18.95
CA THR A 340 59.23 -15.98 -18.41
C THR A 340 59.47 -17.25 -17.58
N GLY A 341 60.01 -18.26 -18.25
CA GLY A 341 60.36 -19.56 -17.66
C GLY A 341 61.41 -20.29 -18.50
N LEU A 342 62.61 -19.70 -18.55
CA LEU A 342 63.96 -20.27 -18.71
C LEU A 342 64.10 -21.71 -19.30
N SER A 343 64.81 -21.84 -20.42
CA SER A 343 66.15 -22.46 -20.55
C SER A 343 66.46 -22.86 -22.00
#